data_AF-A0A812F3J1-F1
#
_entry.id   AF-A0A812F3J1-F1
#
_cell.length_a   1.000
_cell.length_b   1.000
_cell.length_c   1.000
_cell.angle_alpha   90.00
_cell.angle_beta   90.00
_cell.angle_gamma   90.00
#
_symmetry.space_group_name_H-M   'P 1'
#
loop_
_entity.id
_entity.type
_entity.pdbx_description
1 polymer ?
#
loop_
_entity_poly.entity_id
_entity_poly.type
_entity_poly.pdbx_seq_one_letter_code
_entity_poly.pdbx_strand_id
1 'polypeptide(L)'
;MNPLFQLSTRKYDNEIGIVRKAMAELEKKCNVKDGYKIGEPFSKAGWTFFNVQISTEMESVIETSGMLEGALGYRIGEQLKNFLGHFLESYGSNVRIAKIDY
;
A
#
# COMPACT_ATOMS: atom_id res chain seq x y z
N MET A 1 -10.46 7.16 -7.44
CA MET A 1 -11.20 5.87 -7.29
C MET A 1 -10.49 5.16 -6.17
N ASN A 2 -11.13 4.50 -5.18
CA ASN A 2 -10.37 3.92 -4.05
C ASN A 2 -9.31 2.90 -4.54
N PRO A 3 -8.01 3.23 -4.56
CA PRO A 3 -7.01 2.36 -5.16
C PRO A 3 -6.88 1.07 -4.35
N LEU A 4 -6.83 -0.07 -5.04
CA LEU A 4 -6.75 -1.38 -4.41
C LEU A 4 -5.44 -2.07 -4.77
N PHE A 5 -4.59 -2.26 -3.76
CA PHE A 5 -3.30 -2.92 -3.89
C PHE A 5 -3.40 -4.35 -3.38
N GLN A 6 -3.17 -5.33 -4.26
CA GLN A 6 -3.00 -6.70 -3.83
C GLN A 6 -1.54 -6.93 -3.43
N LEU A 7 -1.32 -7.17 -2.15
CA LEU A 7 -0.03 -7.53 -1.59
C LEU A 7 0.12 -9.06 -1.53
N SER A 8 1.35 -9.53 -1.58
CA SER A 8 1.68 -10.95 -1.46
C SER A 8 2.96 -11.18 -0.65
N THR A 9 2.99 -12.24 0.15
CA THR A 9 4.15 -12.64 0.95
C THR A 9 4.14 -14.14 1.23
N ARG A 10 5.30 -14.71 1.57
CA ARG A 10 5.42 -16.07 2.11
C ARG A 10 5.46 -16.11 3.64
N LYS A 11 5.50 -14.96 4.32
CA LYS A 11 5.65 -14.83 5.77
C LYS A 11 4.60 -13.88 6.36
N TYR A 12 3.32 -14.18 6.16
CA TYR A 12 2.22 -13.26 6.51
C TYR A 12 2.27 -12.75 7.94
N ASP A 13 2.48 -13.63 8.91
CA ASP A 13 2.50 -13.28 10.34
C ASP A 13 3.63 -12.29 10.68
N ASN A 14 4.75 -12.33 9.94
CA ASN A 14 5.86 -11.39 10.12
C ASN A 14 5.58 -10.05 9.44
N GLU A 15 4.91 -10.05 8.29
CA GLU A 15 4.70 -8.87 7.46
C GLU A 15 3.49 -8.03 7.90
N ILE A 16 2.41 -8.66 8.36
CA ILE A 16 1.13 -7.96 8.60
C ILE A 16 1.26 -6.87 9.67
N GLY A 17 2.06 -7.09 10.70
CA GLY A 17 2.33 -6.07 11.73
C GLY A 17 3.07 -4.86 11.17
N ILE A 18 4.04 -5.08 10.28
CA ILE A 18 4.82 -4.03 9.63
C ILE A 18 3.92 -3.23 8.68
N VAL A 19 3.13 -3.92 7.85
CA VAL A 19 2.19 -3.27 6.92
C VAL A 19 1.16 -2.44 7.69
N ARG A 20 0.57 -2.96 8.77
CA ARG A 20 -0.37 -2.20 9.61
C ARG A 20 0.27 -0.93 10.17
N LYS A 21 1.49 -1.04 10.70
CA LYS A 21 2.22 0.10 11.25
C LYS A 21 2.52 1.14 10.17
N ALA A 22 3.02 0.71 9.01
CA ALA A 22 3.33 1.61 7.91
C ALA A 22 2.07 2.35 7.42
N MET A 23 0.96 1.63 7.20
CA MET A 23 -0.28 2.25 6.75
C MET A 23 -0.87 3.22 7.77
N ALA A 24 -0.80 2.92 9.07
CA ALA A 24 -1.22 3.85 10.12
C ALA A 24 -0.37 5.14 10.13
N GLU A 25 0.94 5.02 9.91
CA GLU A 25 1.81 6.19 9.78
C GLU A 25 1.55 6.98 8.50
N LEU A 26 1.21 6.31 7.39
CA LEU A 26 0.82 6.99 6.16
C LEU A 26 -0.50 7.75 6.34
N GLU A 27 -1.49 7.13 6.99
CA GLU A 27 -2.77 7.76 7.32
C GLU A 27 -2.55 9.03 8.16
N LYS A 28 -1.70 8.93 9.19
CA LYS A 28 -1.31 10.08 10.02
C LYS A 28 -0.60 11.17 9.21
N LYS A 29 0.33 10.81 8.31
CA LYS A 29 1.02 11.77 7.42
C LYS A 29 0.06 12.49 6.49
N CYS A 30 -0.96 11.78 5.99
CA CYS A 30 -2.01 12.37 5.16
C CYS A 30 -3.03 13.19 5.98
N ASN A 31 -3.00 13.10 7.32
CA ASN A 31 -4.00 13.69 8.22
C ASN A 31 -5.44 13.30 7.86
N VAL A 32 -5.62 12.05 7.43
CA VAL A 32 -6.93 11.46 7.10
C VAL A 32 -7.31 10.48 8.20
N LYS A 33 -8.61 10.31 8.45
CA LYS A 33 -9.12 9.30 9.37
C LYS A 33 -9.77 8.17 8.55
N ASP A 34 -9.55 6.92 8.96
CA ASP A 34 -10.10 5.74 8.27
C ASP A 34 -9.70 5.71 6.78
N GLY A 35 -8.47 6.16 6.49
CA GLY A 35 -7.91 6.37 5.17
C GLY A 35 -7.48 5.10 4.46
N TYR A 36 -7.40 3.97 5.16
CA TYR A 36 -7.10 2.68 4.56
C TYR A 36 -7.87 1.52 5.16
N LYS A 37 -7.99 0.44 4.38
CA LYS A 37 -8.53 -0.84 4.84
C LYS A 37 -7.63 -1.98 4.42
N ILE A 38 -7.34 -2.88 5.35
CA ILE A 38 -6.66 -4.15 5.05
C ILE A 38 -7.71 -5.25 4.99
N GLY A 39 -7.82 -5.91 3.85
CA GLY A 39 -8.71 -7.04 3.62
C GLY A 39 -8.22 -8.33 4.25
N GLU A 40 -9.12 -9.32 4.34
CA GLU A 40 -8.77 -10.65 4.83
C GLU A 40 -7.74 -11.33 3.92
N PRO A 41 -6.77 -12.06 4.49
CA PRO A 41 -5.80 -12.79 3.71
C PRO A 41 -6.39 -14.07 3.11
N PHE A 42 -5.86 -14.50 1.97
CA PHE A 42 -6.09 -15.83 1.42
C PHE A 42 -4.78 -16.44 0.94
N SER A 43 -4.68 -17.77 0.96
CA SER A 43 -3.46 -18.48 0.59
C SER A 43 -3.61 -19.22 -0.73
N LYS A 44 -2.59 -19.13 -1.61
CA LYS A 44 -2.53 -19.84 -2.88
C LYS A 44 -1.08 -20.16 -3.26
N ALA A 45 -0.81 -21.42 -3.60
CA ALA A 45 0.50 -21.88 -4.07
C ALA A 45 1.71 -21.48 -3.17
N GLY A 46 1.55 -21.60 -1.84
CA GLY A 46 2.59 -21.26 -0.87
C GLY A 46 2.81 -19.76 -0.64
N TRP A 47 1.91 -18.92 -1.17
CA TRP A 47 1.87 -17.48 -0.92
C TRP A 47 0.58 -17.11 -0.19
N THR A 48 0.65 -16.08 0.64
CA THR A 48 -0.50 -15.38 1.21
C THR A 48 -0.69 -14.06 0.48
N PHE A 49 -1.92 -13.78 0.09
CA PHE A 49 -2.36 -12.57 -0.60
C PHE A 49 -3.36 -11.83 0.28
N PHE A 50 -3.33 -10.51 0.25
CA PHE A 50 -4.29 -9.67 0.95
C PHE A 50 -4.34 -8.29 0.29
N ASN A 51 -5.45 -7.60 0.44
CA ASN A 51 -5.63 -6.29 -0.20
C ASN A 51 -5.41 -5.16 0.80
N VAL A 52 -4.80 -4.07 0.33
CA VAL A 52 -4.82 -2.77 0.99
C VAL A 52 -5.59 -1.83 0.09
N GLN A 53 -6.69 -1.28 0.59
CA GLN A 53 -7.45 -0.24 -0.09
C GLN A 53 -7.09 1.11 0.53
N ILE A 54 -6.85 2.11 -0.30
CA ILE A 54 -6.66 3.51 0.11
C ILE A 54 -7.95 4.28 -0.23
N SER A 55 -8.38 5.18 0.66
CA SER A 55 -9.53 6.04 0.42
C SER A 55 -9.21 7.11 -0.63
N THR A 56 -10.23 7.62 -1.33
CA THR A 56 -10.05 8.73 -2.29
C THR A 56 -9.46 9.99 -1.66
N GLU A 57 -9.73 10.25 -0.38
CA GLU A 57 -9.18 11.40 0.34
C GLU A 57 -7.67 11.23 0.55
N MET A 58 -7.26 10.06 1.03
CA MET A 58 -5.86 9.74 1.26
C MET A 58 -5.07 9.64 -0.06
N GLU A 59 -5.67 9.07 -1.11
CA GLU A 59 -5.17 9.09 -2.49
C GLU A 59 -4.90 10.53 -2.95
N SER A 60 -5.89 11.42 -2.82
CA SER A 60 -5.77 12.82 -3.24
C SER A 60 -4.65 13.55 -2.50
N VAL A 61 -4.46 13.30 -1.21
CA VAL A 61 -3.34 13.89 -0.46
C VAL A 61 -2.00 13.36 -0.98
N ILE A 62 -1.87 12.05 -1.21
CA ILE A 62 -0.62 11.46 -1.73
C ILE A 62 -0.26 12.08 -3.09
N GLU A 63 -1.23 12.22 -3.99
CA GLU A 63 -1.02 12.77 -5.34
C GLU A 63 -0.65 14.25 -5.34
N THR A 64 -1.18 15.04 -4.40
CA THR A 64 -1.03 16.51 -4.38
C THR A 64 0.07 17.02 -3.47
N SER A 65 0.56 16.20 -2.53
CA SER A 65 1.54 16.61 -1.50
C SER A 65 3.01 16.44 -1.88
N GLY A 66 3.30 15.96 -3.09
CA GLY A 66 4.67 15.64 -3.52
C GLY A 66 5.20 14.30 -2.99
N MET A 67 4.38 13.49 -2.31
CA MET A 67 4.80 12.15 -1.83
C MET A 67 5.19 11.19 -2.97
N LEU A 68 4.68 11.43 -4.19
CA LEU A 68 5.03 10.67 -5.39
C LEU A 68 6.33 11.16 -6.05
N GLU A 69 6.98 12.22 -5.56
CA GLU A 69 8.25 12.68 -6.12
C GLU A 69 9.32 11.59 -6.03
N GLY A 70 9.89 11.22 -7.19
CA GLY A 70 10.86 10.13 -7.29
C GLY A 70 10.25 8.73 -7.38
N ALA A 71 8.93 8.57 -7.26
CA ALA A 71 8.25 7.33 -7.60
C ALA A 71 8.22 7.17 -9.13
N LEU A 72 8.93 6.16 -9.64
CA LEU A 72 8.99 5.89 -11.09
C LEU A 72 7.61 5.50 -11.64
N GLY A 73 7.33 5.78 -12.90
CA GLY A 73 6.08 5.39 -13.57
C GLY A 73 5.55 6.47 -14.51
N TYR A 74 4.98 6.06 -15.64
CA TYR A 74 4.41 6.99 -16.62
C TYR A 74 2.99 7.42 -16.23
N ARG A 75 2.21 6.50 -15.66
CA ARG A 75 0.84 6.75 -15.19
C ARG A 75 0.82 6.91 -13.67
N ILE A 76 -0.14 7.69 -13.15
CA ILE A 76 -0.28 7.93 -11.70
C ILE A 76 -0.43 6.61 -10.93
N GLY A 77 -1.20 5.64 -11.45
CA GLY A 77 -1.31 4.32 -10.82
C GLY A 77 0.02 3.55 -10.71
N GLU A 78 0.95 3.74 -11.65
CA GLU A 78 2.30 3.13 -11.56
C GLU A 78 3.14 3.84 -10.50
N GLN A 79 3.06 5.18 -10.44
CA GLN A 79 3.74 5.98 -9.44
C GLN A 79 3.22 5.63 -8.03
N LEU A 80 1.90 5.51 -7.85
CA LEU A 80 1.29 5.09 -6.58
C LEU A 80 1.71 3.67 -6.18
N LYS A 81 1.75 2.74 -7.13
CA LYS A 81 2.28 1.39 -6.89
C LYS A 81 3.71 1.45 -6.38
N ASN A 82 4.59 2.19 -7.05
CA ASN A 82 6.00 2.24 -6.69
C ASN A 82 6.22 3.01 -5.38
N PHE A 83 5.49 4.11 -5.18
CA PHE A 83 5.45 4.84 -3.91
C PHE A 83 5.08 3.92 -2.76
N LEU A 84 3.94 3.21 -2.85
CA LEU A 84 3.50 2.35 -1.76
C LEU A 84 4.49 1.20 -1.52
N GLY A 85 5.08 0.66 -2.59
CA GLY A 85 6.14 -0.35 -2.49
C GLY A 85 7.34 0.14 -1.69
N HIS A 86 7.93 1.26 -2.11
CA HIS A 86 9.09 1.88 -1.43
C HIS A 86 8.72 2.33 -0.01
N PHE A 87 7.51 2.84 0.18
CA PHE A 87 7.03 3.27 1.49
C PHE A 87 7.00 2.08 2.43
N LEU A 88 6.39 0.95 2.05
CA LEU A 88 6.39 -0.27 2.88
C LEU A 88 7.81 -0.81 3.13
N GLU A 89 8.66 -0.81 2.10
CA GLU A 89 10.06 -1.23 2.22
C GLU A 89 10.84 -0.38 3.24
N SER A 90 10.59 0.93 3.30
CA SER A 90 11.23 1.83 4.28
C SER A 90 10.87 1.51 5.74
N TYR A 91 9.79 0.76 5.98
CA TYR A 91 9.40 0.24 7.30
C TYR A 91 9.90 -1.20 7.54
N GLY A 92 10.66 -1.78 6.60
CA GLY A 92 11.23 -3.12 6.68
C GLY A 92 10.34 -4.24 6.16
N SER A 93 9.23 -3.91 5.46
CA SER A 93 8.35 -4.90 4.86
C SER A 93 8.95 -5.47 3.57
N ASN A 94 8.80 -6.77 3.35
CA ASN A 94 9.25 -7.47 2.13
C ASN A 94 8.08 -7.98 1.27
N VAL A 95 6.86 -7.48 1.52
CA VAL A 95 5.68 -7.79 0.69
C VAL A 95 5.88 -7.32 -0.76
N ARG A 96 5.26 -8.03 -1.70
CA ARG A 96 5.24 -7.67 -3.11
C ARG A 96 3.88 -7.14 -3.50
N ILE A 97 3.82 -6.05 -4.26
CA ILE A 97 2.58 -5.59 -4.90
C ILE A 97 2.34 -6.40 -6.17
N ALA A 98 1.43 -7.37 -6.10
CA ALA A 98 1.08 -8.28 -7.19
C ALA A 98 0.20 -7.61 -8.24
N LYS A 99 -0.76 -6.78 -7.79
CA LYS A 99 -1.72 -6.08 -8.65
C LYS A 99 -2.09 -4.72 -8.03
N ILE A 100 -2.38 -3.75 -8.88
CA ILE A 100 -3.08 -2.51 -8.51
C ILE A 100 -4.32 -2.39 -9.38
N ASP A 101 -5.45 -2.04 -8.76
CA ASP A 101 -6.63 -1.52 -9.45
C ASP A 101 -6.72 -0.01 -9.13
N TYR A 102 -6.37 0.82 -10.13
CA TYR A 102 -6.28 2.28 -10.11
C TYR A 102 -6.81 2.84 -11.43
#